data_AF-A0A7V3T8T3-F1
#
_entry.id   AF-A0A7V3T8T3-F1
#
_cell.length_a   1.000
_cell.length_b   1.000
_cell.length_c   1.000
_cell.angle_alpha   90.00
_cell.angle_beta   90.00
_cell.angle_gamma   90.00
#
_symmetry.space_group_name_H-M   'P 1'
#
loop_
_entity.id
_entity.type
_entity.pdbx_description
1 polymer ?
#
loop_
_entity_poly.entity_id
_entity_poly.type
_entity_poly.pdbx_seq_one_letter_code
_entity_poly.pdbx_strand_id
1 'polypeptide(L)'
;MNEPKPQPPQKPQGQAQPSAGSEPETTVLHLGKFLADAAADRPEAESPTMLIRKAAAQAAAQQPVTSPRRSRLSPERMLGVLAYAYVKGVYRSEDIERKMRQDPQFNAALGGEVPTPQTIRCFRRLNRQAILAALGKFFRWRRSRATPQPSATGQPDPEPSTQYYVKHEAEDVLNRAIWVDNMSKDE
;
A
#
# COMPACT_ATOMS: atom_id res chain seq x y z
N MET A 1 20.72 -20.58 -70.08
CA MET A 1 21.74 -19.52 -70.12
C MET A 1 21.02 -18.21 -69.82
N ASN A 2 21.25 -17.44 -68.75
CA ASN A 2 22.23 -17.44 -67.67
C ASN A 2 21.56 -16.74 -66.47
N GLU A 3 21.86 -17.19 -65.25
CA GLU A 3 21.80 -16.34 -64.05
C GLU A 3 22.85 -15.21 -64.16
N PRO A 4 22.59 -14.06 -63.52
CA PRO A 4 23.46 -13.73 -62.38
C PRO A 4 22.72 -13.13 -61.15
N LYS A 5 23.02 -13.70 -59.98
CA LYS A 5 23.04 -13.09 -58.61
C LYS A 5 24.30 -12.18 -58.48
N PRO A 6 24.60 -11.41 -57.37
CA PRO A 6 23.86 -11.00 -56.15
C PRO A 6 24.04 -9.52 -55.65
N GLN A 7 23.18 -9.06 -54.70
CA GLN A 7 23.32 -8.16 -53.48
C GLN A 7 24.19 -6.85 -53.43
N PRO A 8 24.13 -6.02 -52.33
CA PRO A 8 23.09 -5.21 -51.65
C PRO A 8 23.61 -3.73 -51.54
N PRO A 9 23.38 -2.86 -50.51
CA PRO A 9 22.34 -2.66 -49.48
C PRO A 9 21.71 -1.22 -49.50
N GLN A 10 20.65 -0.95 -48.72
CA GLN A 10 20.59 0.09 -47.67
C GLN A 10 19.15 0.47 -47.27
N LYS A 11 18.97 0.55 -45.94
CA LYS A 11 17.80 1.07 -45.21
C LYS A 11 17.76 2.60 -45.31
N PRO A 12 16.58 3.22 -45.10
CA PRO A 12 16.42 4.04 -43.89
C PRO A 12 15.12 3.68 -43.17
N GLN A 13 15.18 3.25 -41.91
CA GLN A 13 15.02 4.14 -40.75
C GLN A 13 13.77 5.03 -40.84
N GLY A 14 12.63 4.43 -40.53
CA GLY A 14 11.44 5.13 -40.05
C GLY A 14 11.00 4.47 -38.74
N GLN A 15 11.81 4.64 -37.69
CA GLN A 15 11.37 4.34 -36.32
C GLN A 15 10.34 5.40 -35.93
N ALA A 16 9.06 5.08 -36.07
CA ALA A 16 8.03 5.75 -35.29
C ALA A 16 8.24 5.32 -33.84
N GLN A 17 8.81 6.21 -33.04
CA GLN A 17 8.82 6.13 -31.59
C GLN A 17 7.36 6.12 -31.10
N PRO A 18 6.88 5.10 -30.37
CA PRO A 18 5.74 5.28 -29.50
C PRO A 18 6.18 6.21 -28.36
N SER A 19 5.55 7.37 -28.32
CA SER A 19 5.70 8.41 -27.33
C SER A 19 5.64 7.85 -25.91
N ALA A 20 6.60 8.29 -25.10
CA ALA A 20 6.52 8.24 -23.66
C ALA A 20 5.23 8.92 -23.17
N GLY A 21 4.50 8.27 -22.28
CA GLY A 21 3.37 8.87 -21.59
C GLY A 21 2.41 7.80 -21.09
N SER A 22 2.39 7.62 -19.77
CA SER A 22 1.49 6.74 -19.01
C SER A 22 1.93 5.29 -18.91
N GLU A 23 3.02 5.04 -18.16
CA GLU A 23 3.00 3.90 -17.26
C GLU A 23 1.87 4.19 -16.24
N PRO A 24 0.75 3.45 -16.22
CA PRO A 24 0.06 3.32 -14.95
C PRO A 24 1.08 2.66 -14.04
N GLU A 25 1.54 3.37 -13.01
CA GLU A 25 2.15 2.74 -11.84
C GLU A 25 1.12 1.74 -11.30
N THR A 26 1.11 0.54 -11.86
CA THR A 26 0.32 -0.58 -11.38
C THR A 26 1.05 -1.05 -10.15
N THR A 27 0.96 -0.28 -9.06
CA THR A 27 1.33 -0.77 -7.74
C THR A 27 0.39 -1.93 -7.46
N VAL A 28 0.82 -3.14 -7.84
CA VAL A 28 0.10 -4.37 -7.56
C VAL A 28 0.15 -4.52 -6.05
N LEU A 29 -1.00 -4.33 -5.42
CA LEU A 29 -1.14 -4.61 -4.00
C LEU A 29 -1.16 -6.14 -3.90
N HIS A 30 -0.11 -6.74 -3.37
CA HIS A 30 -0.06 -8.18 -3.10
C HIS A 30 -0.90 -8.50 -1.86
N LEU A 31 -2.21 -8.27 -1.96
CA LEU A 31 -3.15 -8.41 -0.85
C LEU A 31 -3.42 -9.89 -0.55
N GLY A 32 -3.26 -10.78 -1.53
CA GLY A 32 -3.29 -12.23 -1.31
C GLY A 32 -2.31 -12.72 -0.23
N LYS A 33 -1.09 -12.15 -0.17
CA LYS A 33 -0.10 -12.45 0.89
C LYS A 33 -0.53 -11.96 2.28
N PHE A 34 -1.52 -11.07 2.34
CA PHE A 34 -2.04 -10.52 3.59
C PHE A 34 -3.08 -11.45 4.24
N LEU A 35 -3.91 -12.13 3.44
CA LEU A 35 -4.98 -13.01 3.91
C LEU A 35 -4.58 -14.48 4.04
N ALA A 36 -3.51 -14.92 3.39
CA ALA A 36 -3.00 -16.28 3.56
C ALA A 36 -2.62 -16.52 5.04
N ASP A 37 -3.40 -17.34 5.74
CA ASP A 37 -3.03 -17.88 7.04
C ASP A 37 -1.83 -18.82 6.84
N ALA A 38 -0.64 -18.36 7.22
CA ALA A 38 0.56 -19.13 7.56
C ALA A 38 1.11 -20.21 6.58
N ALA A 39 0.54 -20.44 5.40
CA ALA A 39 0.87 -21.63 4.60
C ALA A 39 1.95 -21.44 3.51
N ALA A 40 2.88 -20.50 3.69
CA ALA A 40 4.06 -20.43 2.82
C ALA A 40 5.31 -20.16 3.66
N ASP A 41 5.83 -21.27 4.20
CA ASP A 41 7.17 -21.41 4.77
C ASP A 41 8.22 -21.11 3.68
N ARG A 42 8.49 -19.83 3.48
CA ARG A 42 9.71 -19.36 2.80
C ARG A 42 10.40 -18.37 3.73
N PRO A 43 11.68 -18.57 4.06
CA PRO A 43 12.47 -17.59 4.80
C PRO A 43 12.88 -16.44 3.86
N GLU A 44 11.90 -15.76 3.25
CA GLU A 44 12.14 -14.51 2.56
C GLU A 44 12.06 -13.39 3.60
N ALA A 45 13.23 -12.79 3.89
CA ALA A 45 13.43 -11.64 4.76
C ALA A 45 12.16 -10.81 5.00
N GLU A 46 11.71 -10.70 6.26
CA GLU A 46 10.44 -10.09 6.68
C GLU A 46 9.91 -9.03 5.69
N SER A 47 9.03 -9.49 4.79
CA SER A 47 8.47 -8.67 3.72
C SER A 47 7.68 -7.49 4.32
N PRO A 48 7.69 -6.28 3.73
CA PRO A 48 6.90 -5.15 4.21
C PRO A 48 5.42 -5.47 4.45
N THR A 49 4.87 -6.42 3.69
CA THR A 49 3.50 -6.94 3.86
C THR A 49 3.31 -7.71 5.18
N MET A 50 4.30 -8.49 5.62
CA MET A 50 4.26 -9.18 6.92
C MET A 50 4.36 -8.20 8.08
N LEU A 51 5.17 -7.16 7.92
CA LEU A 51 5.35 -6.12 8.94
C LEU A 51 4.08 -5.33 9.18
N ILE A 52 3.42 -4.88 8.11
CA ILE A 52 2.16 -4.14 8.24
C ILE A 52 1.05 -5.04 8.79
N ARG A 53 1.06 -6.36 8.46
CA ARG A 53 0.12 -7.33 9.03
C ARG A 53 0.31 -7.46 10.53
N LYS A 54 1.55 -7.65 10.98
CA LYS A 54 1.90 -7.74 12.40
C LYS A 54 1.57 -6.43 13.13
N ALA A 55 1.90 -5.29 12.54
CA ALA A 55 1.59 -3.98 13.10
C ALA A 55 0.08 -3.74 13.25
N ALA A 56 -0.71 -4.11 12.24
CA ALA A 56 -2.17 -4.01 12.26
C ALA A 56 -2.80 -4.94 13.31
N ALA A 57 -2.37 -6.21 13.38
CA ALA A 57 -2.84 -7.15 14.41
C ALA A 57 -2.52 -6.62 15.82
N GLN A 58 -1.31 -6.12 16.05
CA GLN A 58 -0.95 -5.52 17.33
C GLN A 58 -1.68 -4.21 17.63
N ALA A 59 -2.04 -3.42 16.62
CA ALA A 59 -2.84 -2.21 16.80
C ALA A 59 -4.29 -2.59 17.17
N ALA A 60 -4.85 -3.60 16.51
CA ALA A 60 -6.18 -4.11 16.83
C ALA A 60 -6.27 -4.76 18.22
N ALA A 61 -5.20 -5.38 18.70
CA ALA A 61 -5.12 -5.89 20.07
C ALA A 61 -5.05 -4.77 21.14
N GLN A 62 -4.56 -3.57 20.78
CA GLN A 62 -4.38 -2.45 21.70
C GLN A 62 -5.54 -1.46 21.68
N GLN A 63 -6.33 -1.43 20.61
CA GLN A 63 -7.46 -0.52 20.46
C GLN A 63 -8.67 -1.28 19.90
N PRO A 64 -9.86 -1.07 20.46
CA PRO A 64 -11.07 -1.72 19.96
C PRO A 64 -11.34 -1.27 18.52
N VAL A 65 -11.24 -2.20 17.57
CA VAL A 65 -11.54 -1.93 16.17
C VAL A 65 -13.01 -2.21 15.92
N THR A 66 -13.77 -1.15 15.60
CA THR A 66 -15.20 -1.23 15.33
C THR A 66 -15.42 -1.69 13.89
N SER A 67 -16.08 -2.83 13.72
CA SER A 67 -16.48 -3.31 12.39
C SER A 67 -17.71 -2.53 11.89
N PRO A 68 -17.74 -2.07 10.62
CA PRO A 68 -18.95 -1.57 10.02
C PRO A 68 -19.89 -2.76 9.86
N ARG A 69 -21.17 -2.62 10.26
CA ARG A 69 -22.18 -3.71 10.21
C ARG A 69 -22.36 -4.36 8.82
N ARG A 70 -21.80 -3.79 7.75
CA ARG A 70 -21.94 -4.23 6.36
C ARG A 70 -20.68 -4.90 5.78
N SER A 71 -19.65 -5.17 6.59
CA SER A 71 -18.42 -5.84 6.12
C SER A 71 -18.35 -7.27 6.62
N ARG A 72 -18.20 -8.25 5.72
CA ARG A 72 -17.83 -9.64 6.07
C ARG A 72 -16.35 -9.79 6.44
N LEU A 73 -15.55 -8.76 6.16
CA LEU A 73 -14.13 -8.73 6.45
C LEU A 73 -13.94 -8.42 7.93
N SER A 74 -13.14 -9.22 8.64
CA SER A 74 -12.85 -8.96 10.05
C SER A 74 -12.20 -7.59 10.22
N PRO A 75 -12.54 -6.82 11.26
CA PRO A 75 -12.06 -5.45 11.43
C PRO A 75 -10.51 -5.36 11.45
N GLU A 76 -9.84 -6.40 11.96
CA GLU A 76 -8.38 -6.50 11.97
C GLU A 76 -7.78 -6.64 10.58
N ARG A 77 -8.37 -7.52 9.74
CA ARG A 77 -7.94 -7.69 8.35
C ARG A 77 -8.21 -6.42 7.55
N MET A 78 -9.30 -5.72 7.84
CA MET A 78 -9.66 -4.45 7.19
C MET A 78 -8.65 -3.36 7.53
N LEU A 79 -8.30 -3.24 8.81
CA LEU A 79 -7.26 -2.33 9.29
C LEU A 79 -5.94 -2.57 8.58
N GLY A 80 -5.54 -3.84 8.46
CA GLY A 80 -4.30 -4.23 7.82
C GLY A 80 -4.23 -3.93 6.33
N VAL A 81 -5.31 -4.21 5.60
CA VAL A 81 -5.40 -3.90 4.16
C VAL A 81 -5.32 -2.39 3.92
N LEU A 82 -6.04 -1.59 4.72
CA LEU A 82 -5.99 -0.14 4.59
C LEU A 82 -4.59 0.41 4.91
N ALA A 83 -3.98 -0.07 5.99
CA ALA A 83 -2.63 0.34 6.35
C ALA A 83 -1.61 -0.02 5.26
N TYR A 84 -1.74 -1.20 4.64
CA TYR A 84 -0.88 -1.60 3.50
C TYR A 84 -1.13 -0.75 2.25
N ALA A 85 -2.39 -0.49 1.90
CA ALA A 85 -2.75 0.35 0.77
C ALA A 85 -2.13 1.75 0.90
N TYR A 86 -2.18 2.33 2.09
CA TYR A 86 -1.60 3.64 2.38
C TYR A 86 -0.08 3.68 2.29
N VAL A 87 0.60 2.66 2.82
CA VAL A 87 2.05 2.52 2.69
C VAL A 87 2.46 2.39 1.22
N LYS A 88 1.58 1.82 0.39
CA LYS A 88 1.75 1.69 -1.07
C LYS A 88 1.27 2.92 -1.85
N GLY A 89 0.87 4.00 -1.19
CA GLY A 89 0.43 5.23 -1.86
C GLY A 89 -1.00 5.20 -2.41
N VAL A 90 -1.77 4.15 -2.12
CA VAL A 90 -3.16 4.02 -2.56
C VAL A 90 -4.08 4.59 -1.49
N TYR A 91 -4.61 5.78 -1.76
CA TYR A 91 -5.37 6.55 -0.77
C TYR A 91 -6.88 6.58 -1.02
N ARG A 92 -7.32 6.52 -2.30
CA ARG A 92 -8.72 6.56 -2.71
C ARG A 92 -9.45 5.28 -2.32
N SER A 93 -10.63 5.41 -1.72
CA SER A 93 -11.45 4.27 -1.33
C SER A 93 -11.88 3.43 -2.54
N GLU A 94 -12.16 4.07 -3.67
CA GLU A 94 -12.53 3.44 -4.95
C GLU A 94 -11.34 2.66 -5.55
N ASP A 95 -10.13 3.22 -5.46
CA ASP A 95 -8.93 2.55 -5.96
C ASP A 95 -8.58 1.33 -5.12
N ILE A 96 -8.78 1.43 -3.79
CA ILE A 96 -8.60 0.30 -2.87
C ILE A 96 -9.60 -0.81 -3.21
N GLU A 97 -10.89 -0.50 -3.34
CA GLU A 97 -11.89 -1.47 -3.76
C GLU A 97 -11.56 -2.10 -5.11
N ARG A 98 -11.22 -1.29 -6.12
CA ARG A 98 -10.87 -1.77 -7.47
C ARG A 98 -9.69 -2.72 -7.40
N LYS A 99 -8.63 -2.38 -6.67
CA LYS A 99 -7.45 -3.24 -6.49
C LYS A 99 -7.77 -4.51 -5.71
N MET A 100 -8.65 -4.46 -4.71
CA MET A 100 -9.12 -5.65 -3.99
C MET A 100 -9.94 -6.58 -4.90
N ARG A 101 -10.77 -6.04 -5.80
CA ARG A 101 -11.52 -6.85 -6.77
C ARG A 101 -10.62 -7.46 -7.85
N GLN A 102 -9.59 -6.73 -8.27
CA GLN A 102 -8.62 -7.16 -9.28
C GLN A 102 -7.63 -8.21 -8.78
N ASP A 103 -7.37 -8.27 -7.46
CA ASP A 103 -6.54 -9.32 -6.86
C ASP A 103 -7.37 -10.61 -6.68
N PRO A 104 -7.16 -11.67 -7.49
CA PRO A 104 -7.97 -12.88 -7.44
C PRO A 104 -7.77 -13.64 -6.12
N GLN A 105 -6.59 -13.57 -5.51
CA GLN A 105 -6.31 -14.23 -4.24
C GLN A 105 -7.08 -13.56 -3.11
N PHE A 106 -7.15 -12.24 -3.15
CA PHE A 106 -7.88 -11.46 -2.17
C PHE A 106 -9.40 -11.61 -2.33
N ASN A 107 -9.87 -11.58 -3.58
CA ASN A 107 -11.27 -11.79 -3.93
C ASN A 107 -11.75 -13.21 -3.51
N ALA A 108 -10.94 -14.25 -3.77
CA ALA A 108 -11.22 -15.61 -3.34
C ALA A 108 -11.24 -15.75 -1.81
N ALA A 109 -10.31 -15.12 -1.11
CA ALA A 109 -10.23 -15.17 0.36
C ALA A 109 -11.39 -14.45 1.06
N LEU A 110 -12.10 -13.56 0.37
CA LEU A 110 -13.31 -12.89 0.84
C LEU A 110 -14.61 -13.48 0.28
N GLY A 111 -14.51 -14.56 -0.50
CA GLY A 111 -15.68 -15.20 -1.13
C GLY A 111 -16.44 -14.26 -2.07
N GLY A 112 -15.77 -13.36 -2.79
CA GLY A 112 -16.44 -12.43 -3.71
C GLY A 112 -16.85 -11.10 -3.10
N GLU A 113 -16.88 -10.97 -1.77
CA GLU A 113 -17.49 -9.82 -1.09
C GLU A 113 -16.44 -8.81 -0.62
N VAL A 114 -16.10 -7.88 -1.52
CA VAL A 114 -15.15 -6.79 -1.25
C VAL A 114 -15.87 -5.59 -0.60
N PRO A 115 -15.30 -4.93 0.42
CA PRO A 115 -15.90 -3.76 1.03
C PRO A 115 -16.04 -2.61 0.01
N THR A 116 -17.23 -2.01 0.02
CA THR A 116 -17.54 -0.86 -0.83
C THR A 116 -16.77 0.40 -0.39
N PRO A 117 -16.63 1.43 -1.25
CA PRO A 117 -15.92 2.67 -0.90
C PRO A 117 -16.56 3.37 0.29
N GLN A 118 -17.90 3.32 0.40
CA GLN A 118 -18.63 3.85 1.55
C GLN A 118 -18.26 3.13 2.86
N THR A 119 -18.07 1.81 2.80
CA THR A 119 -17.68 0.99 3.96
C THR A 119 -16.26 1.33 4.40
N ILE A 120 -15.34 1.52 3.44
CA ILE A 120 -13.96 1.96 3.69
C ILE A 120 -13.95 3.35 4.36
N ARG A 121 -14.69 4.31 3.81
CA ARG A 121 -14.80 5.67 4.39
C ARG A 121 -15.37 5.64 5.81
N CYS A 122 -16.41 4.85 6.05
CA CYS A 122 -17.00 4.68 7.37
C CYS A 122 -15.97 4.09 8.36
N PHE A 123 -15.26 3.04 7.94
CA PHE A 123 -14.23 2.41 8.76
C PHE A 123 -13.09 3.36 9.12
N ARG A 124 -12.64 4.20 8.17
CA ARG A 124 -11.61 5.22 8.43
C ARG A 124 -12.02 6.19 9.52
N ARG A 125 -13.28 6.63 9.50
CA ARG A 125 -13.83 7.55 10.50
C ARG A 125 -13.95 6.89 11.88
N LEU A 126 -14.43 5.65 11.92
CA LEU A 126 -14.64 4.91 13.16
C LEU A 126 -13.32 4.45 13.80
N ASN A 127 -12.32 4.08 12.99
CA ASN A 127 -11.09 3.45 13.45
C ASN A 127 -9.84 4.31 13.21
N ARG A 128 -10.01 5.64 13.18
CA ARG A 128 -8.93 6.60 12.91
C ARG A 128 -7.69 6.32 13.77
N GLN A 129 -7.89 6.13 15.07
CA GLN A 129 -6.80 5.89 16.02
C GLN A 129 -6.08 4.56 15.76
N ALA A 130 -6.82 3.50 15.44
CA ALA A 130 -6.24 2.19 15.17
C ALA A 130 -5.39 2.21 13.89
N ILE A 131 -5.84 2.95 12.87
CA ILE A 131 -5.09 3.16 11.62
C ILE A 131 -3.78 3.91 11.90
N LEU A 132 -3.83 5.00 12.67
CA LEU A 132 -2.63 5.73 13.07
C LEU A 132 -1.66 4.87 13.86
N ALA A 133 -2.16 4.05 14.79
CA ALA A 133 -1.33 3.13 15.57
C ALA A 133 -0.65 2.07 14.68
N ALA A 134 -1.39 1.49 13.72
CA ALA A 134 -0.84 0.51 12.78
C ALA A 134 0.24 1.12 11.86
N LEU A 135 -0.04 2.29 11.26
CA LEU A 135 0.91 3.03 10.43
C LEU A 135 2.12 3.47 11.23
N GLY A 136 1.92 4.01 12.44
CA GLY A 136 3.00 4.44 13.31
C GLY A 136 3.93 3.29 13.70
N LYS A 137 3.40 2.11 14.02
CA LYS A 137 4.22 0.93 14.26
C LYS A 137 5.02 0.53 13.02
N PHE A 138 4.41 0.56 11.84
CA PHE A 138 5.09 0.25 10.59
C PHE A 138 6.22 1.25 10.29
N PHE A 139 5.98 2.56 10.38
CA PHE A 139 7.01 3.57 10.14
C PHE A 139 8.14 3.52 11.17
N ARG A 140 7.80 3.25 12.45
CA ARG A 140 8.81 2.99 13.48
C ARG A 140 9.69 1.81 13.08
N TRP A 141 9.09 0.69 12.69
CA TRP A 141 9.82 -0.50 12.23
C TRP A 141 10.69 -0.21 11.01
N ARG A 142 10.14 0.48 10.00
CA ARG A 142 10.86 0.89 8.79
C ARG A 142 12.09 1.73 9.15
N ARG A 143 11.96 2.67 10.10
CA ARG A 143 13.05 3.54 10.54
C ARG A 143 14.08 2.82 11.41
N SER A 144 13.65 1.92 12.29
CA SER A 144 14.56 1.07 13.06
C SER A 144 15.40 0.16 12.17
N ARG A 145 14.87 -0.29 11.03
CA ARG A 145 15.61 -1.08 10.03
C ARG A 145 16.49 -0.21 9.12
N ALA A 146 16.16 1.07 8.94
CA ALA A 146 17.00 2.01 8.19
C ALA A 146 18.32 2.32 8.90
N THR A 147 18.44 2.03 10.20
CA THR A 147 19.64 2.22 11.07
C THR A 147 20.08 3.69 11.17
N PRO A 148 20.46 4.17 12.37
CA PRO A 148 20.75 5.57 12.60
C PRO A 148 22.02 5.96 11.83
N GLN A 149 21.92 7.05 11.05
CA GLN A 149 23.12 7.77 10.67
C GLN A 149 23.74 8.28 11.99
N PRO A 150 24.96 7.87 12.37
CA PRO A 150 25.66 8.55 13.44
C PRO A 150 25.93 9.96 12.92
N SER A 151 25.22 10.96 13.44
CA SER A 151 25.56 12.36 13.25
C SER A 151 26.96 12.55 13.84
N ALA A 152 27.98 12.47 12.99
CA ALA A 152 29.39 12.56 13.35
C ALA A 152 29.81 14.00 13.70
N THR A 153 28.92 14.80 14.28
CA THR A 153 29.21 16.20 14.61
C THR A 153 28.38 16.58 15.84
N GLY A 154 29.07 16.76 16.96
CA GLY A 154 28.47 17.02 18.26
C GLY A 154 27.78 18.38 18.34
N GLN A 155 26.51 18.43 17.94
CA GLN A 155 25.57 19.44 18.39
C GLN A 155 24.28 18.75 18.84
N PRO A 156 23.83 18.95 20.09
CA PRO A 156 22.49 18.57 20.52
C PRO A 156 21.50 19.58 19.94
N ASP A 157 21.22 19.47 18.65
CA ASP A 157 19.99 20.05 18.11
C ASP A 157 18.81 19.32 18.79
N PRO A 158 17.71 20.00 19.18
CA PRO A 158 16.52 19.34 19.67
C PRO A 158 15.87 18.55 18.52
N GLU A 159 16.46 17.42 18.13
CA GLU A 159 15.86 16.49 17.18
C GLU A 159 14.49 16.11 17.72
N PRO A 160 13.39 16.44 17.03
CA PRO A 160 12.08 16.05 17.49
C PRO A 160 12.06 14.52 17.53
N SER A 161 11.66 13.97 18.68
CA SER A 161 11.83 12.55 18.99
C SER A 161 11.32 11.67 17.84
N THR A 162 11.97 10.56 17.52
CA THR A 162 11.54 9.61 16.48
C THR A 162 10.04 9.29 16.51
N GLN A 163 9.44 9.29 17.69
CA GLN A 163 8.00 9.13 17.90
C GLN A 163 7.15 10.27 17.29
N TYR A 164 7.62 11.52 17.33
CA TYR A 164 6.99 12.67 16.71
C TYR A 164 6.92 12.52 15.19
N TYR A 165 8.04 12.22 14.53
CA TYR A 165 8.08 12.01 13.08
C TYR A 165 7.15 10.88 12.62
N VAL A 166 7.20 9.75 13.31
CA VAL A 166 6.37 8.58 13.01
C VAL A 166 4.89 8.90 13.15
N LYS A 167 4.52 9.67 14.18
CA LYS A 167 3.14 10.10 14.39
C LYS A 167 2.70 11.07 13.30
N HIS A 168 3.52 12.07 12.99
CA HIS A 168 3.23 13.07 11.97
C HIS A 168 3.07 12.41 10.59
N GLU A 169 3.97 11.50 10.21
CA GLU A 169 3.89 10.77 8.94
C GLU A 169 2.62 9.92 8.84
N ALA A 170 2.23 9.24 9.92
CA ALA A 170 0.97 8.50 9.97
C ALA A 170 -0.26 9.41 9.85
N GLU A 171 -0.24 10.57 10.50
CA GLU A 171 -1.31 11.58 10.44
C GLU A 171 -1.42 12.19 9.05
N ASP A 172 -0.31 12.56 8.42
CA ASP A 172 -0.27 13.10 7.06
C ASP A 172 -0.84 12.12 6.04
N VAL A 173 -0.44 10.85 6.13
CA VAL A 173 -0.93 9.79 5.25
C VAL A 173 -2.44 9.60 5.39
N LEU A 174 -2.95 9.59 6.63
CA LEU A 174 -4.37 9.43 6.88
C LEU A 174 -5.18 10.67 6.45
N ASN A 175 -4.67 11.86 6.73
CA ASN A 175 -5.30 13.12 6.33
C ASN A 175 -5.34 13.25 4.81
N ARG A 176 -4.26 12.87 4.11
CA ARG A 176 -4.24 12.78 2.65
C ARG A 176 -5.31 11.83 2.13
N ALA A 177 -5.46 10.66 2.76
CA ALA A 177 -6.48 9.70 2.35
C ALA A 177 -7.91 10.22 2.52
N ILE A 178 -8.19 10.95 3.60
CA ILE A 178 -9.49 11.58 3.85
C ILE A 178 -9.73 12.72 2.85
N TRP A 179 -8.72 13.56 2.60
CA TRP A 179 -8.81 14.69 1.68
C TRP A 179 -9.08 14.21 0.24
N VAL A 180 -8.35 13.20 -0.22
CA VAL A 180 -8.51 12.65 -1.57
C VAL A 180 -9.91 12.02 -1.76
N ASP A 181 -10.46 11.37 -0.74
CA ASP A 181 -11.83 10.82 -0.78
C ASP A 181 -12.90 11.92 -0.79
N ASN A 182 -12.64 13.07 -0.16
CA ASN A 182 -13.58 14.18 -0.15
C ASN A 182 -13.56 14.97 -1.46
N MET A 183 -12.40 15.13 -2.10
CA MET A 183 -12.29 15.80 -3.40
C MET A 183 -12.99 15.02 -4.53
N SER A 184 -13.03 13.69 -4.45
CA SER A 184 -13.67 12.84 -5.47
C SER A 184 -15.22 12.82 -5.38
N LYS A 185 -15.84 13.68 -4.57
CA LYS A 185 -17.31 13.78 -4.44
C LYS A 185 -17.91 14.94 -5.23
N ASP A 186 -17.09 15.85 -5.76
CA ASP A 186 -17.51 17.08 -6.45
C ASP A 186 -17.46 16.97 -8.00
N GLU A 187 -17.23 15.76 -8.54
CA GLU A 187 -17.37 15.43 -9.97
C GLU A 187 -18.59 14.53 -10.20
#